data_AF-A0A820MTV5-F1
#
_entry.id   AF-A0A820MTV5-F1
#
_cell.length_a   1.000
_cell.length_b   1.000
_cell.length_c   1.000
_cell.angle_alpha   90.00
_cell.angle_beta   90.00
_cell.angle_gamma   90.00
#
_symmetry.space_group_name_H-M   'P 1'
#
loop_
_entity.id
_entity.type
_entity.pdbx_description
1 polymer ?
#
loop_
_entity_poly.entity_id
_entity_poly.type
_entity_poly.pdbx_seq_one_letter_code
_entity_poly.pdbx_strand_id
1 'polypeptide(L)'
;MDQFENIMSQADRDIARQLREHFQKIRSDPQQMLSDFKRYFDLIQRETIRQELASERELLLKQFESDLKTSTDDFQNLTSGGKKSSTQGGNRTAIAIALDTSRQIEAKVNTIINDGDKLVSDLSGFARVASSAKQLKQDLIK
;
A
#
# COMPACT_ATOMS: atom_id res chain seq x y z
N MET A 1 19.82 33.63 5.61
CA MET A 1 18.80 32.60 5.29
C MET A 1 18.75 31.52 6.37
N ASP A 2 19.87 31.21 7.01
CA ASP A 2 20.06 30.06 7.90
C ASP A 2 19.19 30.02 9.18
N GLN A 3 18.80 31.16 9.76
CA GLN A 3 18.00 31.15 11.00
C GLN A 3 16.57 30.68 10.77
N PHE A 4 15.95 31.06 9.65
CA PHE A 4 14.58 30.65 9.32
C PHE A 4 14.52 29.16 8.96
N GLU A 5 15.48 28.68 8.17
CA GLU A 5 15.60 27.24 7.85
C GLU A 5 15.87 26.39 9.09
N ASN A 6 16.70 26.86 10.02
CA ASN A 6 16.96 26.16 11.29
C ASN A 6 15.72 26.09 12.19
N ILE A 7 14.95 27.18 12.32
CA ILE A 7 13.71 27.19 13.12
C ILE A 7 12.65 26.29 12.48
N MET A 8 12.51 26.35 11.16
CA MET A 8 11.59 25.48 10.41
C MET A 8 11.96 24.00 10.56
N SER A 9 13.25 23.67 10.51
CA SER A 9 13.74 22.30 10.74
C SER A 9 13.43 21.81 12.15
N GLN A 10 13.53 22.67 13.17
CA GLN A 10 13.20 22.29 14.55
C GLN A 10 11.70 22.02 14.73
N ALA A 11 10.84 22.87 14.17
CA ALA A 11 9.39 22.64 14.18
C ALA A 11 9.00 21.34 13.47
N ASP A 12 9.63 21.07 12.31
CA ASP A 12 9.41 19.81 11.58
C ASP A 12 9.86 18.58 12.37
N ARG A 13 10.97 18.67 13.10
CA ARG A 13 11.41 17.59 14.00
C ARG A 13 10.43 17.33 15.15
N ASP A 14 9.87 18.39 15.74
CA ASP A 14 8.86 18.25 16.79
C ASP A 14 7.57 17.61 16.26
N ILE A 15 7.13 17.98 15.06
CA ILE A 15 5.99 17.36 14.37
C ILE A 15 6.30 15.89 14.03
N ALA A 16 7.49 15.61 13.49
CA ALA A 16 7.91 14.26 13.15
C ALA A 16 7.92 13.34 14.37
N ARG A 17 8.37 13.83 15.53
CA ARG A 17 8.30 13.10 16.79
C ARG A 17 6.85 12.73 17.14
N GLN A 18 5.92 13.69 17.07
CA GLN A 18 4.51 13.44 17.36
C GLN A 18 3.89 12.42 16.41
N LEU A 19 4.17 12.55 15.10
CA LEU A 19 3.72 11.60 14.09
C LEU A 19 4.30 10.21 14.33
N ARG A 20 5.58 10.11 14.69
CA ARG A 20 6.22 8.83 15.02
C ARG A 20 5.53 8.16 16.20
N GLU A 21 5.33 8.89 17.29
CA GLU A 21 4.61 8.38 18.47
C GLU A 21 3.19 7.92 18.13
N HIS A 22 2.50 8.66 17.26
CA HIS A 22 1.18 8.28 16.75
C HIS A 22 1.23 6.96 15.95
N PHE A 23 2.13 6.87 14.95
CA PHE A 23 2.27 5.67 14.13
C PHE A 23 2.70 4.44 14.93
N GLN A 24 3.51 4.60 15.98
CA GLN A 24 3.86 3.49 16.88
C GLN A 24 2.63 2.92 17.60
N LYS A 25 1.68 3.77 18.01
CA LYS A 25 0.44 3.33 18.69
C LYS A 25 -0.50 2.55 17.77
N ILE A 26 -0.56 2.92 16.50
CA ILE A 26 -1.44 2.29 15.50
C ILE A 26 -0.74 1.24 14.65
N ARG A 27 0.53 0.91 14.95
CA ARG A 27 1.37 0.02 14.13
C ARG A 27 0.77 -1.37 13.90
N SER A 28 -0.07 -1.84 14.83
CA SER A 28 -0.77 -3.13 14.74
C SER A 28 -2.01 -3.10 13.84
N ASP A 29 -2.43 -1.93 13.37
CA ASP A 29 -3.56 -1.74 12.45
C ASP A 29 -3.04 -1.12 11.13
N PRO A 30 -2.71 -1.96 10.14
CA PRO A 30 -2.14 -1.48 8.89
C PRO A 30 -3.09 -0.60 8.06
N GLN A 31 -4.41 -0.80 8.19
CA GLN A 31 -5.40 0.01 7.48
C GLN A 31 -5.50 1.40 8.09
N GLN A 32 -5.51 1.49 9.41
CA GLN A 32 -5.45 2.77 10.12
C GLN A 32 -4.13 3.49 9.82
N MET A 33 -3.01 2.75 9.80
CA MET A 33 -1.70 3.31 9.46
C MET A 33 -1.70 3.94 8.05
N LEU A 34 -2.18 3.22 7.03
CA LEU A 34 -2.30 3.76 5.68
C LEU A 34 -3.23 5.00 5.65
N SER A 35 -4.37 4.93 6.32
CA SER A 35 -5.32 6.04 6.40
C SER A 35 -4.68 7.30 6.97
N ASP A 36 -3.92 7.17 8.05
CA ASP A 36 -3.26 8.31 8.69
C ASP A 36 -2.06 8.83 7.89
N PHE A 37 -1.31 7.95 7.21
CA PHE A 37 -0.29 8.38 6.25
C PHE A 37 -0.89 9.26 5.14
N LYS A 38 -2.08 8.90 4.64
CA LYS A 38 -2.79 9.71 3.65
C LYS A 38 -3.32 11.01 4.24
N ARG A 39 -3.85 10.97 5.46
CA ARG A 39 -4.37 12.13 6.17
C ARG A 39 -3.29 13.19 6.42
N TYR A 40 -2.09 12.76 6.80
CA TYR A 40 -0.96 13.65 7.10
C TYR A 40 0.00 13.83 5.93
N PHE A 41 -0.43 13.49 4.70
CA PHE A 41 0.42 13.48 3.51
C PHE A 41 1.22 14.77 3.31
N ASP A 42 0.56 15.93 3.37
CA ASP A 42 1.20 17.23 3.13
C ASP A 42 2.33 17.52 4.14
N LEU A 43 2.18 17.08 5.39
CA LEU A 43 3.25 17.18 6.39
C LEU A 43 4.38 16.20 6.09
N ILE A 44 4.04 14.94 5.79
CA ILE A 44 5.02 13.88 5.53
C ILE A 44 5.85 14.15 4.28
N GLN A 45 5.33 14.92 3.31
CA GLN A 45 6.09 15.30 2.12
C GLN A 45 7.25 16.26 2.42
N ARG A 46 7.23 17.00 3.54
CA ARG A 46 8.33 17.89 3.97
C ARG A 46 9.57 17.04 4.26
N GLU A 47 10.72 17.44 3.71
CA GLU A 47 11.92 16.59 3.69
C GLU A 47 12.39 16.14 5.08
N THR A 48 12.43 17.05 6.06
CA THR A 48 12.82 16.70 7.44
C THR A 48 11.86 15.66 8.05
N ILE A 49 10.54 15.83 7.88
CA ILE A 49 9.55 14.87 8.41
C ILE A 49 9.65 13.53 7.68
N ARG A 50 9.80 13.55 6.36
CA ARG A 50 9.96 12.34 5.55
C ARG A 50 11.14 11.49 6.00
N GLN A 51 12.29 12.13 6.22
CA GLN A 51 13.52 11.48 6.66
C GLN A 51 13.37 10.91 8.08
N GLU A 52 12.79 11.69 8.99
CA GLU A 52 12.53 11.24 10.37
C GLU A 52 11.52 10.07 10.42
N LEU A 53 10.56 9.99 9.50
CA LEU A 53 9.58 8.88 9.44
C LEU A 53 10.02 7.70 8.56
N ALA A 54 11.30 7.58 8.22
CA ALA A 54 11.79 6.52 7.33
C ALA A 54 11.41 5.10 7.78
N SER A 55 11.44 4.83 9.09
CA SER A 55 11.12 3.50 9.64
C SER A 55 9.63 3.16 9.50
N GLU A 56 8.76 4.12 9.75
CA GLU A 56 7.31 3.97 9.61
C GLU A 56 6.93 3.82 8.12
N ARG A 57 7.62 4.53 7.22
CA ARG A 57 7.43 4.40 5.77
C ARG A 57 7.89 3.05 5.24
N GLU A 58 9.02 2.53 5.73
CA GLU A 58 9.48 1.16 5.46
C GLU A 58 8.47 0.12 5.93
N LEU A 59 7.82 0.34 7.07
CA LEU A 59 6.75 -0.55 7.53
C LEU A 59 5.53 -0.52 6.60
N LEU A 60 5.13 0.68 6.14
CA LEU A 60 4.05 0.81 5.17
C LEU A 60 4.38 0.10 3.85
N LEU A 61 5.64 0.18 3.39
CA LEU A 61 6.09 -0.57 2.23
C LEU A 61 5.96 -2.08 2.42
N LYS A 62 6.38 -2.61 3.58
CA LYS A 62 6.20 -4.03 3.92
C LYS A 62 4.72 -4.44 3.94
N GLN A 63 3.83 -3.54 4.35
CA GLN A 63 2.39 -3.78 4.26
C GLN A 63 1.94 -3.91 2.80
N PHE A 64 2.37 -3.01 1.91
CA PHE A 64 2.08 -3.12 0.48
C PHE A 64 2.62 -4.42 -0.15
N GLU A 65 3.80 -4.88 0.26
CA GLU A 65 4.36 -6.18 -0.16
C GLU A 65 3.46 -7.34 0.27
N SER A 66 2.99 -7.33 1.52
CA SER A 66 2.09 -8.35 2.07
C SER A 66 0.72 -8.36 1.37
N ASP A 67 0.14 -7.18 1.15
CA ASP A 67 -1.14 -7.02 0.45
C ASP A 67 -1.04 -7.48 -1.01
N LEU A 68 0.06 -7.15 -1.69
CA LEU A 68 0.32 -7.60 -3.06
C LEU A 68 0.48 -9.12 -3.13
N LYS A 69 1.23 -9.70 -2.18
CA LYS A 69 1.40 -11.15 -2.09
C LYS A 69 0.05 -11.85 -1.92
N THR A 70 -0.77 -11.40 -0.97
CA THR A 70 -2.11 -11.96 -0.74
C THR A 70 -2.97 -11.85 -1.99
N SER A 71 -2.96 -10.69 -2.65
CA SER A 71 -3.71 -10.45 -3.89
C SER A 71 -3.25 -11.34 -5.05
N THR A 72 -1.95 -11.64 -5.12
CA THR A 72 -1.38 -12.57 -6.11
C THR A 72 -1.80 -14.00 -5.83
N ASP A 73 -1.75 -14.43 -4.57
CA ASP A 73 -2.14 -15.77 -4.14
C ASP A 73 -3.67 -15.98 -4.39
N ASP A 74 -4.51 -14.98 -4.11
CA ASP A 74 -5.94 -14.97 -4.42
C ASP A 74 -6.20 -15.09 -5.93
N PHE A 75 -5.48 -14.33 -6.75
CA PHE A 75 -5.58 -14.42 -8.21
C PHE A 75 -5.18 -15.80 -8.75
N GLN A 76 -4.11 -16.40 -8.21
CA GLN A 76 -3.70 -17.74 -8.58
C GLN A 76 -4.76 -18.79 -8.21
N ASN A 77 -5.42 -18.65 -7.06
CA ASN A 77 -6.51 -19.53 -6.65
C ASN A 77 -7.72 -19.42 -7.60
N LEU A 78 -8.09 -18.21 -8.03
CA LEU A 78 -9.16 -17.99 -9.02
C LEU A 78 -8.85 -18.67 -10.37
N THR A 79 -7.62 -18.50 -10.86
CA THR A 79 -7.21 -18.98 -12.20
C THR A 79 -6.88 -20.47 -12.22
N SER A 80 -6.37 -21.04 -11.12
CA SER A 80 -6.07 -22.47 -11.00
C SER A 80 -7.30 -23.32 -10.65
N GLY A 81 -8.23 -22.79 -9.84
CA GLY A 81 -9.49 -23.44 -9.47
C GLY A 81 -10.49 -23.62 -10.62
N GLY A 82 -10.36 -22.82 -11.69
CA GLY A 82 -11.19 -22.89 -12.90
C GLY A 82 -10.79 -23.97 -13.91
N LYS A 83 -9.59 -24.56 -13.83
CA LYS A 83 -9.14 -25.60 -14.78
C LYS A 83 -9.67 -27.01 -14.47
N LYS A 84 -10.28 -27.23 -13.31
CA LYS A 84 -10.86 -28.54 -12.91
C LYS A 84 -12.38 -28.53 -12.71
N SER A 85 -13.05 -27.39 -12.81
CA SER A 85 -14.50 -27.27 -12.65
C SER A 85 -15.24 -27.16 -13.98
N SER A 86 -14.80 -27.93 -14.99
CA SER A 86 -15.55 -28.14 -16.24
C SER A 86 -16.81 -28.99 -16.05
N THR A 87 -17.42 -28.96 -14.87
CA THR A 87 -18.72 -29.57 -14.63
C THR A 87 -19.78 -28.54 -14.99
N GLN A 88 -20.28 -28.67 -16.22
CA GLN A 88 -21.60 -28.22 -16.67
C GLN A 88 -22.52 -27.79 -15.51
N GLY A 89 -22.73 -26.47 -15.39
CA GLY A 89 -23.62 -25.87 -14.38
C GLY A 89 -22.90 -24.93 -13.42
N GLY A 90 -22.36 -23.82 -13.94
CA GLY A 90 -21.76 -22.78 -13.11
C GLY A 90 -22.76 -22.27 -12.07
N ASN A 91 -22.50 -22.57 -10.80
CA ASN A 91 -23.26 -22.01 -9.68
C ASN A 91 -23.13 -20.48 -9.75
N ARG A 92 -24.24 -19.74 -9.88
CA ARG A 92 -24.27 -18.26 -9.92
C ARG A 92 -23.45 -17.65 -8.78
N THR A 93 -23.40 -18.32 -7.63
CA THR A 93 -22.61 -17.93 -6.47
C THR A 93 -21.10 -17.98 -6.74
N ALA A 94 -20.59 -18.98 -7.47
CA ALA A 94 -19.16 -19.08 -7.77
C ALA A 94 -18.68 -17.97 -8.71
N ILE A 95 -19.50 -17.61 -9.70
CA ILE A 95 -19.21 -16.48 -10.61
C ILE A 95 -19.25 -15.15 -9.84
N ALA A 96 -20.24 -14.97 -8.95
CA ALA A 96 -20.35 -13.78 -8.13
C ALA A 96 -19.14 -13.62 -7.19
N ILE A 97 -18.69 -14.72 -6.55
CA ILE A 97 -17.49 -14.73 -5.71
C ILE A 97 -16.25 -14.37 -6.53
N ALA A 98 -16.03 -15.00 -7.69
CA ALA A 98 -14.87 -14.69 -8.54
C ALA A 98 -14.85 -13.23 -9.00
N LEU A 99 -16.02 -12.68 -9.37
CA LEU A 99 -16.15 -11.28 -9.75
C LEU A 99 -15.83 -10.33 -8.58
N ASP A 100 -16.35 -10.63 -7.38
CA ASP A 100 -16.10 -9.83 -6.19
C ASP A 100 -14.63 -9.86 -5.79
N THR A 101 -14.02 -11.05 -5.73
CA THR A 101 -12.59 -11.21 -5.46
C THR A 101 -11.73 -10.47 -6.49
N SER A 102 -12.05 -10.56 -7.78
CA SER A 102 -11.33 -9.83 -8.83
C SER A 102 -11.37 -8.30 -8.62
N ARG A 103 -12.53 -7.75 -8.22
CA ARG A 103 -12.67 -6.32 -7.91
C ARG A 103 -11.87 -5.93 -6.66
N GLN A 104 -11.85 -6.78 -5.64
CA GLN A 104 -11.07 -6.54 -4.43
C GLN A 104 -9.55 -6.53 -4.73
N ILE A 105 -9.07 -7.47 -5.54
CA ILE A 105 -7.66 -7.51 -6.00
C ILE A 105 -7.34 -6.22 -6.76
N GLU A 106 -8.18 -5.82 -7.72
CA GLU A 106 -7.97 -4.59 -8.49
C GLU A 106 -7.91 -3.35 -7.58
N ALA A 107 -8.84 -3.23 -6.62
CA ALA A 107 -8.86 -2.12 -5.67
C ALA A 107 -7.57 -2.07 -4.83
N LYS A 108 -7.11 -3.20 -4.29
CA LYS A 108 -5.86 -3.27 -3.52
C LYS A 108 -4.64 -2.91 -4.36
N VAL A 109 -4.55 -3.43 -5.59
CA VAL A 109 -3.46 -3.15 -6.53
C VAL A 109 -3.43 -1.66 -6.90
N ASN A 110 -4.58 -1.04 -7.13
CA ASN A 110 -4.68 0.38 -7.39
C ASN A 110 -4.23 1.22 -6.19
N THR A 111 -4.59 0.83 -4.97
CA THR A 111 -4.10 1.46 -3.73
C THR A 111 -2.57 1.38 -3.65
N ILE A 112 -1.98 0.20 -3.85
CA ILE A 112 -0.52 0.00 -3.81
C ILE A 112 0.19 0.90 -4.83
N ILE A 113 -0.32 0.97 -6.06
CA ILE A 113 0.28 1.79 -7.12
C ILE A 113 0.15 3.28 -6.78
N ASN A 114 -1.06 3.75 -6.46
CA ASN A 114 -1.34 5.17 -6.35
C ASN A 114 -0.86 5.77 -5.03
N ASP A 115 -1.13 5.10 -3.90
CA ASP A 115 -0.73 5.59 -2.59
C ASP A 115 0.76 5.30 -2.33
N GLY A 116 1.26 4.17 -2.85
CA GLY A 116 2.68 3.85 -2.75
C GLY A 116 3.58 4.84 -3.49
N ASP A 117 3.17 5.29 -4.67
CA ASP A 117 3.92 6.29 -5.45
C ASP A 117 4.05 7.63 -4.69
N LYS A 118 3.02 7.99 -3.95
CA LYS A 118 3.00 9.22 -3.14
C LYS A 118 3.78 9.08 -1.84
N LEU A 119 3.66 7.94 -1.18
CA LEU A 119 4.09 7.79 0.22
C LEU A 119 5.46 7.14 0.36
N VAL A 120 5.88 6.28 -0.58
CA VAL A 120 7.06 5.42 -0.44
C VAL A 120 7.88 5.28 -1.74
N SER A 121 7.67 6.11 -2.76
CA SER A 121 8.36 6.00 -4.05
C SER A 121 9.87 6.13 -3.99
N ASP A 122 10.40 6.92 -3.04
CA ASP A 122 11.84 7.06 -2.82
C ASP A 122 12.48 5.85 -2.10
N LEU A 123 11.69 4.91 -1.59
CA LEU A 123 12.23 3.71 -0.96
C LEU A 123 12.62 2.67 -2.00
N SER A 124 13.84 2.14 -1.87
CA SER A 124 14.44 1.22 -2.86
C SER A 124 13.61 -0.04 -3.18
N GLY A 125 12.80 -0.51 -2.23
CA GLY A 125 11.93 -1.67 -2.43
C GLY A 125 10.68 -1.38 -3.27
N PHE A 126 10.21 -0.12 -3.31
CA PHE A 126 8.92 0.20 -3.93
C PHE A 126 8.89 -0.04 -5.44
N ALA A 127 9.99 0.21 -6.16
CA ALA A 127 10.05 0.00 -7.61
C ALA A 127 9.68 -1.43 -8.02
N ARG A 128 10.10 -2.43 -7.22
CA ARG A 128 9.76 -3.84 -7.44
C ARG A 128 8.29 -4.11 -7.14
N VAL A 129 7.78 -3.60 -6.02
CA VAL A 129 6.37 -3.72 -5.62
C VAL A 129 5.45 -3.13 -6.69
N ALA A 130 5.73 -1.91 -7.15
CA ALA A 130 4.95 -1.23 -8.17
C ALA A 130 4.95 -1.98 -9.51
N SER A 131 6.09 -2.55 -9.90
CA SER A 131 6.20 -3.34 -11.14
C SER A 131 5.36 -4.62 -11.07
N SER A 132 5.45 -5.36 -9.96
CA SER A 132 4.65 -6.56 -9.70
C SER A 132 3.16 -6.25 -9.61
N ALA A 133 2.79 -5.14 -8.96
CA ALA A 133 1.40 -4.69 -8.88
C ALA A 133 0.83 -4.34 -10.27
N LYS A 134 1.60 -3.64 -11.10
CA LYS A 134 1.22 -3.33 -12.50
C LYS A 134 1.07 -4.61 -13.33
N GLN A 135 1.95 -5.59 -13.15
CA GLN A 135 1.85 -6.89 -13.82
C GLN A 135 0.55 -7.62 -13.42
N LEU A 136 0.27 -7.73 -12.11
CA LEU A 136 -0.96 -8.36 -11.63
C LEU A 136 -2.22 -7.64 -12.16
N LYS A 137 -2.20 -6.31 -12.22
CA LYS A 137 -3.29 -5.53 -12.83
C LYS A 137 -3.51 -5.87 -14.29
N GLN A 138 -2.44 -6.06 -15.06
CA GLN A 138 -2.55 -6.46 -16.46
C GLN A 138 -3.11 -7.87 -16.61
N ASP A 139 -2.71 -8.79 -15.73
CA ASP A 139 -3.17 -10.17 -15.77
C ASP A 139 -4.64 -10.33 -15.36
N LEU A 140 -5.20 -9.40 -14.57
CA LEU A 140 -6.63 -9.34 -14.27
C LEU A 140 -7.51 -8.96 -15.49
N ILE A 141 -6.94 -8.27 -16.49
CA ILE A 141 -7.67 -7.76 -17.66
C ILE A 141 -7.62 -8.74 -18.84
N LYS A 142 -6.70 -9.72 -18.79
CA LYS A 142 -6.54 -10.76 -19.83
C LYS A 142 -7.58 -11.87 -19.68
#